data_AF-A0A380HMI9-F1
#
_entry.id   AF-A0A380HMI9-F1
#
_cell.length_a   1.000
_cell.length_b   1.000
_cell.length_c   1.000
_cell.angle_alpha   90.00
_cell.angle_beta   90.00
_cell.angle_gamma   90.00
#
_symmetry.space_group_name_H-M   'P 1'
#
loop_
_entity.id
_entity.type
_entity.pdbx_description
1 polymer ?
#
loop_
_entity_poly.entity_id
_entity_poly.type
_entity_poly.pdbx_seq_one_letter_code
_entity_poly.pdbx_strand_id
1 'polypeptide(L)'
;MIKIRVSQINGCAFCIGMHTADARKMKVSEEEIYLLNAWDDTNVFSEKAKLAFKLAEAITYISKNGVPDKLYDEVRTLFSEEEYTDLVLIINQINMWNRLSISMGNQHLI
;
A
#
# COMPACT_ATOMS: atom_id res chain seq x y z
N MET A 1 1.82 -4.40 4.64
CA MET A 1 2.58 -3.89 3.47
C MET A 1 1.85 -2.80 2.69
N ILE A 2 0.65 -3.01 2.14
CA ILE A 2 -0.11 -1.98 1.38
C ILE A 2 -0.17 -0.63 2.10
N LYS A 3 -0.53 -0.62 3.39
CA LYS A 3 -0.63 0.62 4.18
C LYS A 3 0.69 1.40 4.25
N ILE A 4 1.82 0.70 4.33
CA ILE A 4 3.15 1.31 4.34
C ILE A 4 3.45 1.89 2.94
N ARG A 5 3.24 1.12 1.87
CA ARG A 5 3.53 1.55 0.50
C ARG A 5 2.73 2.78 0.09
N VAL A 6 1.43 2.79 0.36
CA VAL A 6 0.57 3.95 0.08
C VAL A 6 1.01 5.17 0.89
N SER A 7 1.38 4.97 2.16
CA SER A 7 1.88 6.06 3.01
C SER A 7 3.23 6.61 2.54
N GLN A 8 4.12 5.77 2.00
CA GLN A 8 5.37 6.19 1.35
C GLN A 8 5.09 7.09 0.14
N ILE A 9 4.14 6.70 -0.72
CA ILE A 9 3.73 7.49 -1.89
C ILE A 9 3.15 8.84 -1.48
N ASN A 10 2.26 8.85 -0.49
CA ASN A 10 1.60 10.06 -0.01
C ASN A 10 2.49 10.92 0.92
N GLY A 11 3.67 10.44 1.33
CA GLY A 11 4.57 11.16 2.22
C GLY A 11 4.07 11.31 3.67
N CYS A 12 3.17 10.43 4.15
CA CYS A 12 2.69 10.50 5.53
C CYS A 12 3.67 9.84 6.52
N ALA A 13 4.64 10.60 7.05
CA ALA A 13 5.64 10.09 8.00
C ALA A 13 5.02 9.43 9.25
N PHE A 14 3.96 10.04 9.81
CA PHE A 14 3.20 9.48 10.94
C PHE A 14 2.65 8.08 10.62
N CYS A 15 2.01 7.94 9.45
CA CYS A 15 1.41 6.68 9.02
C CYS A 15 2.46 5.62 8.70
N ILE A 16 3.61 6.01 8.12
CA ILE A 16 4.75 5.11 7.87
C ILE A 16 5.27 4.55 9.19
N GLY A 17 5.55 5.42 10.17
CA GLY A 17 6.03 4.98 11.49
C GLY A 17 5.07 4.04 12.19
N MET A 18 3.78 4.38 12.21
CA MET A 18 2.73 3.54 12.80
C MET A 18 2.65 2.17 12.13
N HIS A 19 2.55 2.11 10.80
CA HIS A 19 2.31 0.85 10.10
C HIS A 19 3.56 -0.02 9.96
N THR A 20 4.77 0.55 10.00
CA THR A 20 6.01 -0.23 10.10
C THR A 20 6.16 -0.83 11.51
N ALA A 21 5.79 -0.10 12.56
CA ALA A 21 5.73 -0.67 13.92
C ALA A 21 4.71 -1.82 14.02
N ASP A 22 3.53 -1.67 13.42
CA ASP A 22 2.54 -2.76 13.39
C ASP A 22 3.02 -3.96 12.57
N ALA A 23 3.68 -3.74 11.42
CA ALA A 23 4.26 -4.82 10.63
C ALA A 23 5.29 -5.63 11.42
N ARG A 24 6.14 -4.97 12.22
CA ARG A 24 7.08 -5.64 13.12
C ARG A 24 6.37 -6.48 14.19
N LYS A 25 5.27 -5.98 14.78
CA LYS A 25 4.45 -6.77 15.72
C LYS A 25 3.87 -8.03 15.05
N MET A 26 3.56 -7.93 13.76
CA MET A 26 3.11 -9.05 12.93
C MET A 26 4.26 -9.95 12.41
N LYS A 27 5.51 -9.71 12.85
CA LYS A 27 6.71 -10.46 12.45
C LYS A 27 7.06 -10.37 10.96
N VAL A 28 6.64 -9.29 10.28
CA VAL A 28 7.17 -8.96 8.94
C VAL A 28 8.66 -8.67 9.07
N SER A 29 9.46 -9.18 8.15
CA SER A 29 10.92 -8.99 8.19
C SER A 29 11.32 -7.54 7.90
N GLU A 30 12.46 -7.12 8.44
CA GLU A 30 13.04 -5.80 8.11
C GLU A 30 13.38 -5.72 6.61
N GLU A 31 13.82 -6.82 6.00
CA GLU A 31 14.09 -6.91 4.55
C GLU A 31 12.84 -6.57 3.73
N GLU A 32 11.69 -7.18 4.05
CA GLU A 32 10.41 -6.84 3.40
C GLU A 32 10.02 -5.38 3.61
N ILE A 33 10.21 -4.83 4.82
CA ILE A 33 9.87 -3.42 5.11
C ILE A 33 10.76 -2.47 4.29
N TYR A 34 12.07 -2.72 4.25
CA TYR A 34 13.02 -1.84 3.58
C TYR A 34 12.94 -1.94 2.06
N LEU A 35 12.70 -3.12 1.50
CA LEU A 35 12.60 -3.31 0.04
C LEU A 35 11.24 -2.90 -0.54
N LEU A 36 10.25 -2.57 0.30
CA LEU A 36 8.90 -2.25 -0.17
C LEU A 36 8.86 -1.03 -1.11
N ASN A 37 9.75 -0.05 -0.98
CA ASN A 37 9.79 1.09 -1.90
C ASN A 37 10.33 0.72 -3.30
N ALA A 38 11.02 -0.41 -3.41
CA ALA A 38 11.60 -0.98 -4.63
C ALA A 38 11.01 -2.37 -4.93
N TRP A 39 9.75 -2.60 -4.56
CA TRP A 39 9.10 -3.92 -4.56
C TRP A 39 9.11 -4.65 -5.91
N ASP A 40 9.20 -3.90 -7.02
CA ASP A 40 9.18 -4.47 -8.37
C ASP A 40 10.52 -5.15 -8.73
N ASP A 41 11.64 -4.57 -8.27
CA ASP A 41 13.02 -5.01 -8.53
C ASP A 41 13.56 -5.98 -7.45
N THR A 42 12.69 -6.85 -6.95
CA THR A 42 13.08 -7.89 -5.98
C THR A 42 12.19 -9.12 -6.07
N ASN A 43 12.70 -10.26 -5.61
CA ASN A 43 11.97 -11.52 -5.51
C ASN A 43 11.44 -11.81 -4.10
N VAL A 44 11.60 -10.86 -3.16
CA VAL A 44 11.10 -11.01 -1.79
C VAL A 44 9.58 -11.11 -1.72
N PHE A 45 8.88 -10.47 -2.65
CA PHE A 45 7.41 -10.46 -2.70
C PHE A 45 6.88 -11.46 -3.72
N SER A 46 5.84 -12.19 -3.34
CA SER A 46 5.09 -13.05 -4.25
C SER A 46 4.39 -12.26 -5.35
N GLU A 47 4.06 -12.91 -6.45
CA GLU A 47 3.30 -12.29 -7.55
C GLU A 47 1.96 -11.71 -7.07
N LYS A 48 1.24 -12.44 -6.19
CA LYS A 48 0.00 -11.97 -5.56
C LYS A 48 0.24 -10.66 -4.77
N ALA A 49 1.34 -10.54 -4.03
CA ALA A 49 1.69 -9.32 -3.32
C ALA A 49 2.05 -8.17 -4.28
N LYS A 50 2.83 -8.44 -5.34
CA LYS A 50 3.19 -7.45 -6.36
C LYS A 50 1.96 -6.89 -7.08
N LEU A 51 0.98 -7.73 -7.43
CA LEU A 51 -0.29 -7.26 -8.00
C LEU A 51 -1.07 -6.36 -7.03
N ALA A 52 -1.11 -6.70 -5.75
CA ALA A 52 -1.73 -5.84 -4.74
C ALA A 52 -1.02 -4.49 -4.61
N PHE A 53 0.31 -4.45 -4.70
CA PHE A 53 1.08 -3.20 -4.69
C PHE A 53 0.80 -2.37 -5.94
N LYS A 54 0.81 -2.99 -7.13
CA LYS A 54 0.49 -2.32 -8.40
C LYS A 54 -0.90 -1.68 -8.37
N LEU A 55 -1.91 -2.40 -7.85
CA LEU A 55 -3.25 -1.85 -7.63
C LEU A 55 -3.25 -0.69 -6.62
N ALA A 56 -2.53 -0.84 -5.51
CA ALA A 56 -2.40 0.19 -4.49
C ALA A 56 -1.80 1.48 -5.04
N GLU A 57 -0.77 1.40 -5.89
CA GLU A 57 -0.19 2.56 -6.56
C GLU A 57 -1.17 3.21 -7.55
N ALA A 58 -1.85 2.40 -8.37
CA ALA A 58 -2.83 2.90 -9.34
C ALA A 58 -3.98 3.67 -8.66
N ILE A 59 -4.57 3.11 -7.60
CA ILE A 59 -5.63 3.79 -6.83
C ILE A 59 -5.08 5.02 -6.09
N THR A 60 -3.84 4.99 -5.61
CA THR A 60 -3.23 6.16 -4.94
C THR A 60 -3.03 7.32 -5.92
N TYR A 61 -2.65 7.01 -7.17
CA TYR A 61 -2.51 7.98 -8.27
C TYR A 61 -3.75 8.10 -9.15
N ILE A 62 -4.93 7.76 -8.64
CA ILE A 62 -6.16 7.67 -9.44
C ILE A 62 -6.49 8.97 -10.21
N SER A 63 -6.16 10.14 -9.66
CA SER A 63 -6.38 11.43 -10.33
C SER A 63 -5.46 11.68 -11.54
N LYS A 64 -4.34 10.96 -11.65
CA LYS A 64 -3.39 11.09 -12.76
C LYS A 64 -3.74 10.15 -13.91
N ASN A 65 -3.96 8.87 -13.60
CA ASN A 65 -4.01 7.81 -14.60
C ASN A 65 -5.27 6.92 -14.50
N GLY A 66 -6.14 7.14 -13.51
CA GLY A 66 -7.21 6.21 -13.19
C GLY A 66 -6.69 4.84 -12.76
N VAL A 67 -7.56 3.82 -12.85
CA VAL A 67 -7.19 2.40 -12.69
C VAL A 67 -7.45 1.71 -14.03
N PRO A 68 -6.42 1.19 -14.73
CA PRO A 68 -6.63 0.53 -16.02
C PRO A 68 -7.42 -0.78 -15.91
N ASP A 69 -8.35 -1.04 -16.83
CA ASP A 69 -9.15 -2.29 -16.86
C ASP A 69 -8.26 -3.54 -16.89
N LYS A 70 -7.15 -3.50 -17.65
CA LYS A 70 -6.18 -4.60 -17.69
C LYS A 70 -5.62 -4.93 -16.29
N LEU A 71 -5.40 -3.92 -15.46
CA LEU A 71 -4.90 -4.14 -14.09
C LEU A 71 -5.98 -4.78 -13.21
N TYR A 72 -7.24 -4.38 -13.38
CA TYR A 72 -8.37 -5.02 -12.74
C TYR A 72 -8.43 -6.52 -13.10
N ASP A 73 -8.35 -6.86 -14.38
CA ASP A 73 -8.35 -8.24 -14.85
C ASP A 73 -7.14 -9.03 -14.32
N GLU A 74 -5.93 -8.44 -14.36
CA GLU A 74 -4.69 -9.05 -13.85
C GLU A 74 -4.81 -9.40 -12.36
N VAL A 75 -5.25 -8.46 -11.51
CA VAL A 75 -5.38 -8.70 -10.07
C VAL A 75 -6.36 -9.85 -9.81
N ARG A 76 -7.47 -9.88 -10.53
CA ARG A 76 -8.51 -10.90 -10.36
C ARG A 76 -8.13 -12.32 -10.79
N THR A 77 -6.96 -12.50 -11.41
CA THR A 77 -6.41 -13.84 -11.64
C THR A 77 -5.92 -14.51 -10.34
N LEU A 78 -5.52 -13.72 -9.33
CA LEU A 78 -4.95 -14.20 -8.06
C LEU A 78 -5.79 -13.82 -6.82
N PHE A 79 -6.82 -13.00 -7.01
CA PHE A 79 -7.71 -12.52 -5.95
C PHE A 79 -9.17 -12.85 -6.28
N SER A 80 -9.91 -13.36 -5.29
CA SER A 80 -11.37 -13.49 -5.39
C SER A 80 -12.04 -12.11 -5.43
N GLU A 81 -13.34 -12.07 -5.74
CA GLU A 81 -14.15 -10.84 -5.67
C GLU A 81 -14.13 -10.18 -4.28
N GLU A 82 -14.23 -11.02 -3.25
CA GLU A 82 -14.21 -10.58 -1.86
C GLU A 82 -12.83 -10.01 -1.51
N GLU A 83 -11.76 -10.74 -1.84
CA GLU A 83 -10.40 -10.26 -1.58
C GLU A 83 -10.08 -8.97 -2.38
N TYR A 84 -10.58 -8.85 -3.62
CA TYR A 84 -10.43 -7.63 -4.42
C TYR A 84 -11.15 -6.44 -3.78
N THR A 85 -12.37 -6.66 -3.30
CA THR A 85 -13.15 -5.64 -2.58
C THR A 85 -12.42 -5.19 -1.31
N ASP A 86 -11.90 -6.14 -0.54
CA ASP A 86 -11.10 -5.85 0.66
C ASP A 86 -9.83 -5.05 0.32
N LEU A 87 -9.13 -5.39 -0.76
CA LEU A 87 -7.98 -4.62 -1.24
C LEU A 87 -8.38 -3.17 -1.53
N VAL A 88 -9.43 -2.96 -2.32
CA VAL A 88 -9.91 -1.61 -2.66
C VAL A 88 -10.28 -0.83 -1.40
N LEU A 89 -10.96 -1.45 -0.44
CA LEU A 89 -11.33 -0.83 0.83
C LEU A 89 -10.10 -0.43 1.65
N ILE A 90 -9.13 -1.33 1.82
CA ILE A 90 -7.91 -1.07 2.58
C ILE A 90 -7.09 0.05 1.93
N ILE A 91 -6.97 0.05 0.60
CA ILE A 91 -6.21 1.06 -0.16
C ILE A 91 -6.86 2.44 -0.03
N ASN A 92 -8.20 2.52 -0.15
CA ASN A 92 -8.93 3.77 0.04
C ASN A 92 -8.85 4.26 1.49
N GLN A 93 -8.99 3.35 2.45
CA GLN A 93 -8.91 3.69 3.87
C GLN A 93 -7.55 4.30 4.23
N ILE A 94 -6.43 3.73 3.76
CA ILE A 94 -5.11 4.32 4.05
C ILE A 94 -4.90 5.64 3.29
N ASN A 95 -5.41 5.77 2.07
CA ASN A 95 -5.40 7.03 1.33
C ASN A 95 -6.14 8.15 2.09
N MET A 96 -7.29 7.83 2.68
CA MET A 96 -8.04 8.74 3.55
C MET A 96 -7.22 9.11 4.80
N TRP A 97 -6.65 8.13 5.50
CA TRP A 97 -5.84 8.39 6.70
C TRP A 97 -4.60 9.24 6.42
N ASN A 98 -3.92 9.01 5.29
CA ASN A 98 -2.79 9.85 4.88
C ASN A 98 -3.23 11.31 4.68
N ARG A 99 -4.34 11.54 3.98
CA ARG A 99 -4.90 12.89 3.77
C ARG A 99 -5.24 13.57 5.10
N LEU A 100 -5.97 12.87 5.98
CA LEU A 100 -6.32 13.37 7.30
C LEU A 100 -5.07 13.73 8.12
N SER A 101 -4.10 12.82 8.22
CA SER A 101 -2.89 13.02 9.02
C SER A 101 -2.06 14.19 8.52
N ILE A 102 -1.86 14.29 7.19
CA ILE A 102 -1.07 15.36 6.59
C ILE A 102 -1.78 16.70 6.76
N SER A 103 -3.08 16.77 6.43
CA SER A 103 -3.86 18.01 6.48
C SER A 103 -4.09 18.54 7.91
N MET A 104 -3.98 17.68 8.92
CA MET A 104 -4.05 18.08 10.34
C MET A 104 -2.68 18.35 10.98
N GLY A 105 -1.59 18.22 10.23
CA GLY A 105 -0.24 18.52 10.74
C GLY A 105 0.31 17.49 11.74
N ASN A 106 -0.21 16.26 11.72
CA ASN A 106 0.28 15.19 12.60
C ASN A 106 1.73 14.84 12.25
N GLN A 107 2.64 14.96 13.23
CA GLN A 107 4.05 14.60 13.08
C GLN A 107 4.33 13.22 13.67
N HIS A 108 5.26 12.49 13.06
CA HIS A 108 5.82 11.30 13.70
C HIS A 108 6.79 11.76 14.80
N LEU A 109 6.46 11.45 16.05
CA LEU A 109 7.32 11.73 17.20
C LEU A 109 8.29 10.57 17.40
N ILE A 110 9.57 10.91 17.64
CA ILE A 110 10.68 9.98 17.93
C ILE A 110 10.59 9.54 19.39
#